data_AF-A0A957RCM0-F1
#
_entry.id   AF-A0A957RCM0-F1
#
_cell.length_a   1.000
_cell.length_b   1.000
_cell.length_c   1.000
_cell.angle_alpha   90.00
_cell.angle_beta   90.00
_cell.angle_gamma   90.00
#
_symmetry.space_group_name_H-M   'P 1'
#
loop_
_entity.id
_entity.type
_entity.pdbx_description
1 polymer ?
#
loop_
_entity_poly.entity_id
_entity_poly.type
_entity_poly.pdbx_seq_one_letter_code
_entity_poly.pdbx_strand_id
1 'polypeptide(L)' 'LELVKNRETKEPLAPYTGGGEVMPKIAAYLRAHGVYTYVWRNLLHTNPPLCVTEAELREVMAIVNDALALANAAVEEK' A
#
# COMPACT_ATOMS: atom_id res chain seq x y z
N LEU A 1 -4.00 -5.11 -3.58
CA LEU A 1 -4.87 -4.11 -2.92
C LEU A 1 -5.06 -2.94 -3.87
N GLU A 2 -6.29 -2.51 -4.08
CA GLU A 2 -6.59 -1.27 -4.81
C GLU A 2 -6.85 -0.15 -3.80
N LEU A 3 -5.98 0.86 -3.78
CA LEU A 3 -6.09 1.98 -2.85
C LEU A 3 -6.93 3.09 -3.45
N VAL A 4 -7.96 3.50 -2.72
CA VAL A 4 -8.91 4.54 -3.12
C VAL A 4 -8.99 5.59 -2.02
N LYS A 5 -9.29 6.83 -2.40
CA LYS A 5 -9.55 7.91 -1.45
C LYS A 5 -10.89 7.71 -0.76
N ASN A 6 -11.90 7.30 -1.52
CA ASN A 6 -13.25 7.11 -1.01
C ASN A 6 -13.79 5.74 -1.45
N ARG A 7 -14.36 5.00 -0.49
CA ARG A 7 -14.83 3.63 -0.70
C ARG A 7 -16.16 3.55 -1.45
N GLU A 8 -16.94 4.63 -1.48
CA GLU A 8 -18.19 4.75 -2.24
C GLU A 8 -17.91 5.15 -3.69
N THR A 9 -17.17 6.25 -3.91
CA THR A 9 -16.87 6.77 -5.26
C THR A 9 -15.82 5.95 -6.00
N LYS A 10 -15.02 5.16 -5.27
CA LYS A 10 -13.85 4.43 -5.78
C LYS A 10 -12.82 5.33 -6.46
N GLU A 11 -12.76 6.62 -6.07
CA GLU A 11 -11.75 7.53 -6.61
C GLU A 11 -10.34 7.01 -6.27
N PRO A 12 -9.46 6.77 -7.27
CA PRO A 12 -8.12 6.24 -7.04
C PRO A 12 -7.28 7.14 -6.12
N LEU A 13 -6.49 6.52 -5.23
CA LEU A 13 -5.56 7.26 -4.36
C LEU A 13 -4.47 8.00 -5.16
N ALA A 14 -4.06 7.43 -6.30
CA ALA A 14 -3.12 8.05 -7.22
C ALA A 14 -3.69 8.10 -8.66
N PRO A 15 -3.38 9.17 -9.42
CA PRO A 15 -3.87 9.34 -10.78
C PRO A 15 -3.32 8.28 -11.74
N TYR A 16 -3.97 8.16 -12.91
CA TYR A 16 -3.54 7.22 -13.96
C TYR A 16 -2.16 7.58 -14.52
N THR A 17 -1.93 8.88 -14.79
CA THR A 17 -0.66 9.45 -15.24
C THR A 17 -0.08 10.37 -14.16
N GLY A 18 1.24 10.47 -14.09
CA GLY A 18 1.91 11.49 -13.27
C GLY A 18 2.21 11.11 -11.82
N GLY A 19 2.21 9.81 -11.47
CA GLY A 19 2.79 9.28 -10.22
C GLY A 19 2.53 10.11 -8.98
N GLY A 20 1.33 10.01 -8.39
CA GLY A 20 0.95 10.78 -7.20
C GLY A 20 1.93 10.63 -6.02
N GLU A 21 1.88 11.55 -5.05
CA GLU A 21 2.93 11.65 -4.01
C GLU A 21 2.89 10.55 -2.94
N VAL A 22 1.72 9.95 -2.70
CA VAL A 22 1.49 9.03 -1.58
C VAL A 22 2.04 7.63 -1.87
N MET A 23 1.80 7.11 -3.08
CA MET A 23 2.18 5.74 -3.45
C MET A 23 3.70 5.50 -3.42
N PRO A 24 4.56 6.42 -3.88
CA PRO A 24 6.01 6.32 -3.71
C PRO A 24 6.45 6.32 -2.25
N LYS A 25 5.77 7.06 -1.37
CA LYS A 25 6.06 7.08 0.08
C LYS A 25 5.73 5.73 0.72
N ILE A 26 4.60 5.13 0.37
CA ILE A 26 4.24 3.76 0.80
C ILE A 26 5.31 2.76 0.33
N ALA A 27 5.68 2.79 -0.95
CA ALA A 27 6.70 1.90 -1.49
C ALA A 27 8.07 2.09 -0.82
N ALA A 28 8.45 3.33 -0.52
CA ALA A 28 9.68 3.65 0.19
C ALA A 28 9.67 3.14 1.64
N TYR A 29 8.54 3.32 2.35
CA TYR A 29 8.37 2.83 3.72
C TYR A 29 8.49 1.30 3.77
N LEU A 30 7.79 0.58 2.89
CA LEU A 30 7.85 -0.88 2.83
C LEU A 30 9.26 -1.38 2.56
N ARG A 31 9.97 -0.78 1.60
CA ARG A 31 11.37 -1.12 1.32
C ARG A 31 12.30 -0.86 2.50
N ALA A 32 12.11 0.25 3.21
CA ALA A 32 12.91 0.58 4.38
C ALA A 32 12.72 -0.42 5.54
N HIS A 33 11.55 -1.06 5.60
CA HIS A 33 11.21 -2.10 6.58
C HIS A 33 11.41 -3.53 6.04
N GLY A 34 12.15 -3.70 4.95
CA GLY A 34 12.50 -5.03 4.42
C GLY A 34 11.39 -5.72 3.60
N VAL A 35 10.28 -5.04 3.31
CA VAL A 35 9.18 -5.60 2.51
C VAL A 35 9.26 -5.09 1.08
N TYR A 36 9.56 -6.00 0.14
CA TYR A 36 9.44 -5.71 -1.28
C TYR A 36 8.01 -5.95 -1.76
N THR A 37 7.47 -4.99 -2.50
CA THR A 37 6.17 -5.09 -3.17
C THR A 37 6.24 -4.36 -4.49
N TYR A 38 5.42 -4.81 -5.44
CA TYR A 38 5.19 -4.06 -6.66
C TYR A 38 4.05 -3.06 -6.45
N VAL A 39 4.32 -1.81 -6.78
CA VAL A 39 3.34 -0.72 -6.73
C VAL A 39 3.14 -0.19 -8.14
N TRP A 40 1.90 -0.24 -8.61
CA TRP A 40 1.54 0.29 -9.92
C TRP A 40 0.31 1.17 -9.80
N ARG A 41 0.48 2.46 -10.07
CA ARG A 41 -0.56 3.48 -9.89
C ARG A 41 -1.09 3.43 -8.45
N ASN A 42 -2.37 3.12 -8.25
CA ASN A 42 -3.00 2.95 -6.95
C ASN A 42 -3.08 1.48 -6.48
N LEU A 43 -2.43 0.55 -7.18
CA LEU A 43 -2.36 -0.87 -6.81
C LEU A 43 -1.11 -1.16 -5.98
N LEU A 44 -1.31 -1.90 -4.89
CA LEU A 44 -0.27 -2.42 -4.00
C LEU A 44 -0.34 -3.96 -4.01
N HIS A 45 0.73 -4.62 -4.45
CA HIS A 45 0.73 -6.06 -4.68
C HIS A 45 1.26 -6.83 -3.47
N THR A 46 0.38 -7.52 -2.76
CA THR A 46 0.69 -8.32 -1.56
C THR A 46 0.71 -9.80 -1.91
N ASN A 47 1.59 -10.19 -2.85
CA ASN A 47 1.68 -11.56 -3.37
C ASN A 47 2.92 -12.26 -2.79
N PRO A 48 2.86 -12.78 -1.54
CA PRO A 48 3.98 -13.49 -0.94
C PRO A 48 4.25 -14.83 -1.68
N PRO A 49 5.43 -15.42 -1.50
CA PRO A 49 5.72 -16.75 -2.02
C PRO A 49 4.82 -17.82 -1.36
N LEU A 50 4.56 -18.91 -2.08
CA LEU A 50 3.68 -19.98 -1.60
C LEU A 50 4.24 -20.78 -0.41
N CYS A 51 5.53 -20.66 -0.14
CA CYS A 51 6.21 -21.33 0.98
C CYS A 51 6.23 -20.50 2.29
N VAL A 52 5.62 -19.31 2.31
CA VAL A 52 5.58 -18.45 3.50
C VAL A 52 4.83 -19.12 4.65
N THR A 53 5.34 -18.95 5.87
CA THR A 53 4.66 -19.40 7.09
C THR A 53 3.62 -18.39 7.55
N GLU A 54 2.70 -18.82 8.42
CA GLU A 54 1.70 -17.92 9.00
C GLU A 54 2.34 -16.79 9.83
N ALA A 55 3.43 -17.09 10.56
CA ALA A 55 4.13 -16.11 11.39
C ALA A 55 4.78 -15.00 10.54
N GLU A 56 5.51 -15.38 9.49
CA GLU A 56 6.12 -14.43 8.55
C GLU A 56 5.04 -13.60 7.84
N LEU A 57 3.92 -14.22 7.47
CA LEU A 57 2.81 -13.50 6.85
C LEU A 57 2.21 -12.45 7.80
N ARG A 58 2.03 -12.78 9.08
CA ARG A 58 1.53 -11.84 10.09
C ARG A 58 2.49 -10.67 10.30
N GLU A 59 3.79 -10.95 10.38
CA GLU A 59 4.84 -9.93 10.50
C GLU A 59 4.80 -8.94 9.32
N VAL A 60 4.85 -9.46 8.09
CA VAL A 60 4.84 -8.62 6.88
C VAL A 60 3.53 -7.84 6.76
N MET A 61 2.39 -8.46 7.07
CA MET A 61 1.10 -7.77 6.99
C MET A 61 0.94 -6.67 8.05
N ALA A 62 1.59 -6.79 9.21
CA ALA A 62 1.66 -5.70 10.19
C ALA A 62 2.41 -4.49 9.61
N ILE A 63 3.56 -4.72 8.97
CA ILE A 63 4.33 -3.67 8.29
C ILE A 63 3.51 -3.02 7.15
N VAL A 64 2.76 -3.83 6.39
CA VAL A 64 1.85 -3.32 5.35
C VAL A 64 0.75 -2.45 5.97
N ASN A 65 0.18 -2.84 7.10
CA ASN A 65 -0.81 -2.04 7.80
C ASN A 65 -0.26 -0.67 8.24
N ASP A 66 0.96 -0.65 8.78
CA ASP A 66 1.63 0.60 9.17
C ASP A 66 1.90 1.50 7.96
N ALA A 67 2.30 0.91 6.83
CA ALA A 67 2.47 1.65 5.59
C ALA A 67 1.15 2.26 5.08
N LEU A 68 0.02 1.58 5.27
CA LEU A 68 -1.31 2.09 4.90
C LEU A 68 -1.77 3.24 5.80
N ALA A 69 -1.24 3.40 7.01
CA ALA A 69 -1.49 4.58 7.84
C ALA A 69 -1.02 5.88 7.15
N LEU A 70 0.04 5.82 6.34
CA LEU A 70 0.50 6.94 5.50
C LEU A 70 -0.54 7.31 4.44
N ALA A 71 -1.25 6.31 3.90
CA ALA A 71 -2.34 6.54 2.97
C ALA A 71 -3.51 7.25 3.68
N ASN A 72 -3.91 6.73 4.85
CA ASN A 72 -5.01 7.31 5.63
C ASN A 72 -4.75 8.77 6.00
N ALA A 73 -3.54 9.11 6.44
CA ALA A 73 -3.18 10.49 6.76
C ALA A 73 -3.22 11.45 5.54
N ALA A 74 -3.10 10.91 4.33
CA ALA A 74 -3.14 11.68 3.08
C ALA A 74 -4.55 11.87 2.53
N VAL A 75 -5.56 11.17 3.07
CA VAL A 75 -6.96 11.36 2.69
C VAL A 75 -7.68 12.07 3.83
N GLU A 76 -8.24 13.25 3.58
CA GLU A 76 -9.15 13.86 4.55
C GLU A 76 -10.39 12.97 4.71
N GLU A 77 -10.70 12.57 5.95
CA GLU A 77 -11.99 11.95 6.28
C GLU A 77 -13.10 12.93 5.90
N LYS A 78 -13.90 12.57 4.89
CA LYS A 78 -15.22 13.15 4.64
C LYS A 78 -16.28 12.11 4.95
#